data_AF-A0A3N5ME90-F1
#
_entry.id   AF-A0A3N5ME90-F1
#
_cell.length_a   1.000
_cell.length_b   1.000
_cell.length_c   1.000
_cell.angle_alpha   90.00
_cell.angle_beta   90.00
_cell.angle_gamma   90.00
#
_symmetry.space_group_name_H-M   'P 1'
#
loop_
_entity.id
_entity.type
_entity.pdbx_description
1 polymer ?
#
loop_
_entity_poly.entity_id
_entity_poly.type
_entity_poly.pdbx_seq_one_letter_code
_entity_poly.pdbx_strand_id
1 'polypeptide(L)'
;MGSESSSMNVTQPNLFIYTESTTGAVELFPAVWGALENLTDPHLAARKRAVERLEELGAARVSPLVAYMLATRLVDPDIQLRSRVARILGDVLSPDEHGQTTPDNVCSRLNAYLAQMRIPAILDLIEIVINKPALGSYVARLLNACPYAGDHLAEILADRKIPLPVRDRAARFIGMVGFLDAIPALERMQTRLETRLSGQQAMPFAPPPVPNETDLLPAIQVALDLLRAS
;
A
#
# COMPACT_ATOMS: atom_id res chain seq x y z
N MET A 1 -62.93 -14.82 -27.10
CA MET A 1 -61.81 -15.12 -28.03
C MET A 1 -60.94 -13.88 -28.05
N GLY A 2 -59.75 -13.78 -27.48
CA GLY A 2 -58.79 -14.70 -26.88
C GLY A 2 -57.48 -13.92 -26.99
N SER A 3 -57.09 -13.21 -25.93
CA SER A 3 -55.94 -12.31 -25.92
C SER A 3 -54.64 -13.12 -26.04
N GLU A 4 -53.92 -12.95 -27.15
CA GLU A 4 -52.59 -13.51 -27.35
C GLU A 4 -51.59 -12.83 -26.42
N SER A 5 -51.22 -13.52 -25.35
CA SER A 5 -50.07 -13.20 -24.52
C SER A 5 -48.80 -13.60 -25.28
N SER A 6 -48.18 -12.64 -25.97
CA SER A 6 -46.81 -12.79 -26.49
C SER A 6 -45.83 -13.00 -25.33
N SER A 7 -45.45 -14.26 -25.09
CA SER A 7 -44.34 -14.61 -24.21
C SER A 7 -43.04 -14.18 -24.89
N MET A 8 -42.49 -13.03 -24.49
CA MET A 8 -41.11 -12.68 -24.82
C MET A 8 -40.19 -13.70 -24.15
N ASN A 9 -39.69 -14.63 -24.94
CA ASN A 9 -38.70 -15.61 -24.52
C ASN A 9 -37.37 -14.86 -24.37
N VAL A 10 -37.15 -14.30 -23.17
CA VAL A 10 -35.86 -13.71 -22.81
C VAL A 10 -34.92 -14.86 -22.54
N THR A 11 -34.21 -15.30 -23.57
CA THR A 11 -33.11 -16.26 -23.43
C THR A 11 -32.04 -15.57 -22.59
N GLN A 12 -31.99 -15.88 -21.30
CA GLN A 12 -30.92 -15.40 -20.42
C GLN A 12 -29.60 -15.91 -20.99
N PRO A 13 -28.67 -15.03 -21.42
CA PRO A 13 -27.38 -15.49 -21.91
C PRO A 13 -26.70 -16.25 -20.78
N ASN A 14 -26.18 -17.44 -21.10
CA ASN A 14 -25.49 -18.27 -20.15
C ASN A 14 -24.28 -17.49 -19.62
N LEU A 15 -24.32 -17.12 -18.33
CA LEU A 15 -23.35 -16.19 -17.74
C LEU A 15 -21.92 -16.78 -17.71
N PHE A 16 -21.81 -18.10 -17.86
CA PHE A 16 -20.55 -18.84 -17.81
C PHE A 16 -20.45 -19.85 -18.94
N ILE A 17 -19.38 -19.76 -19.72
CA ILE A 17 -18.94 -20.80 -20.66
C ILE A 17 -17.75 -21.49 -19.99
N TYR A 18 -17.96 -22.72 -19.49
CA TYR A 18 -16.95 -23.49 -18.76
C TYR A 18 -15.98 -24.22 -19.70
N THR A 19 -15.42 -23.51 -20.68
CA THR A 19 -14.37 -24.06 -21.53
C THR A 19 -13.12 -23.18 -21.44
N GLU A 20 -12.06 -23.79 -20.92
CA GLU A 20 -10.65 -23.35 -20.98
C GLU A 20 -10.21 -22.21 -20.04
N SER A 21 -9.98 -22.56 -18.76
CA SER A 21 -8.71 -22.30 -18.05
C SER A 21 -8.86 -22.63 -16.55
N THR A 22 -8.03 -23.54 -16.05
CA THR A 22 -7.98 -24.03 -14.66
C THR A 22 -7.54 -22.98 -13.63
N THR A 23 -7.38 -21.72 -14.00
CA THR A 23 -7.16 -20.58 -13.08
C THR A 23 -8.45 -20.02 -12.47
N GLY A 24 -9.62 -20.33 -13.03
CA GLY A 24 -10.91 -19.87 -12.49
C GLY A 24 -11.45 -20.68 -11.30
N ALA A 25 -10.80 -21.79 -10.94
CA ALA A 25 -11.32 -22.69 -9.90
C ALA A 25 -11.38 -22.01 -8.52
N VAL A 26 -10.43 -21.13 -8.19
CA VAL A 26 -10.37 -20.48 -6.87
C VAL A 26 -11.48 -19.43 -6.70
N GLU A 27 -11.86 -18.75 -7.78
CA GLU A 27 -12.88 -17.69 -7.75
C GLU A 27 -14.31 -18.22 -7.56
N LEU A 28 -14.50 -19.53 -7.76
CA LEU A 28 -15.81 -20.19 -7.68
C LEU A 28 -16.05 -20.95 -6.37
N PHE A 29 -15.13 -20.90 -5.39
CA PHE A 29 -15.39 -21.49 -4.09
C PHE A 29 -16.34 -20.59 -3.27
N PRO A 30 -17.48 -21.13 -2.76
CA PRO A 30 -18.41 -20.35 -1.93
C PRO A 30 -17.74 -19.66 -0.74
N ALA A 31 -16.67 -20.24 -0.19
CA ALA A 31 -15.90 -19.65 0.89
C ALA A 31 -15.10 -18.39 0.49
N VAL A 32 -14.55 -18.35 -0.73
CA VAL A 32 -13.84 -17.17 -1.25
C VAL A 32 -14.85 -16.06 -1.54
N TRP A 33 -15.96 -16.40 -2.20
CA TRP A 33 -17.01 -15.43 -2.52
C TRP A 33 -17.64 -14.83 -1.27
N GLY A 34 -18.04 -15.66 -0.30
CA GLY A 34 -18.60 -15.17 0.97
C GLY A 34 -17.60 -14.31 1.76
N ALA A 35 -16.29 -14.58 1.66
CA ALA A 35 -15.29 -13.71 2.25
C ALA A 35 -15.17 -12.37 1.51
N LEU A 36 -15.19 -12.36 0.16
CA LEU A 36 -15.16 -11.13 -0.63
C LEU A 36 -16.37 -10.24 -0.36
N GLU A 37 -17.58 -10.80 -0.24
CA GLU A 37 -18.79 -10.04 0.15
C GLU A 37 -18.58 -9.35 1.50
N ASN A 38 -18.09 -10.11 2.49
CA ASN A 38 -17.83 -9.62 3.83
C ASN A 38 -16.67 -8.60 3.90
N LEU A 39 -15.79 -8.47 2.89
CA LEU A 39 -14.79 -7.39 2.84
C LEU A 39 -15.40 -6.00 2.68
N THR A 40 -16.65 -5.91 2.21
CA THR A 40 -17.38 -4.65 2.04
C THR A 40 -18.41 -4.39 3.13
N ASP A 41 -18.52 -5.29 4.11
CA ASP A 41 -19.51 -5.16 5.18
C ASP A 41 -19.23 -3.90 6.04
N PRO A 42 -20.26 -3.13 6.43
CA PRO A 42 -20.08 -1.97 7.30
C PRO A 42 -19.45 -2.33 8.66
N HIS A 43 -19.67 -3.55 9.16
CA HIS A 43 -19.15 -4.01 10.44
C HIS A 43 -17.70 -4.48 10.31
N LEU A 44 -16.82 -3.86 11.11
CA LEU A 44 -15.41 -4.19 11.17
C LEU A 44 -15.13 -5.68 11.45
N ALA A 45 -15.93 -6.30 12.34
CA ALA A 45 -15.76 -7.70 12.69
C ALA A 45 -16.03 -8.66 11.52
N ALA A 46 -16.91 -8.30 10.59
CA ALA A 46 -17.14 -9.06 9.37
C ALA A 46 -15.96 -8.89 8.40
N ARG A 47 -15.49 -7.66 8.19
CA ARG A 47 -14.32 -7.40 7.33
C ARG A 47 -13.03 -8.05 7.84
N LYS A 48 -12.79 -8.06 9.16
CA LYS A 48 -11.63 -8.75 9.76
C LYS A 48 -11.67 -10.26 9.50
N ARG A 49 -12.82 -10.90 9.74
CA ARG A 49 -13.04 -12.33 9.45
C ARG A 49 -12.90 -12.63 7.95
N ALA A 50 -13.32 -11.73 7.07
CA ALA A 50 -13.12 -11.87 5.64
C ALA A 50 -11.64 -11.87 5.26
N VAL A 51 -10.84 -10.92 5.75
CA VAL A 51 -9.39 -10.87 5.50
C VAL A 51 -8.71 -12.11 6.05
N GLU A 52 -9.07 -12.54 7.27
CA GLU A 52 -8.63 -13.81 7.87
C GLU A 52 -8.88 -14.99 6.96
N ARG A 53 -10.12 -15.11 6.47
CA ARG A 53 -10.51 -16.24 5.65
C ARG A 53 -9.80 -16.25 4.30
N LEU A 54 -9.64 -15.10 3.65
CA LEU A 54 -8.93 -14.99 2.38
C LEU A 54 -7.44 -15.30 2.51
N GLU A 55 -6.85 -14.95 3.65
CA GLU A 55 -5.47 -15.30 3.97
C GLU A 55 -5.29 -16.80 4.19
N GLU A 56 -6.12 -17.43 5.03
CA GLU A 56 -6.09 -18.88 5.27
C GLU A 56 -6.20 -19.69 3.98
N LEU A 57 -7.00 -19.20 3.03
CA LEU A 57 -7.21 -19.83 1.73
C LEU A 57 -6.06 -19.55 0.74
N GLY A 58 -5.10 -18.69 1.08
CA GLY A 58 -4.06 -18.23 0.15
C GLY A 58 -4.62 -17.53 -1.09
N ALA A 59 -5.87 -17.07 -1.04
CA ALA A 59 -6.65 -16.70 -2.23
C ALA A 59 -6.04 -15.51 -2.99
N ALA A 60 -5.37 -14.61 -2.26
CA ALA A 60 -4.70 -13.45 -2.83
C ALA A 60 -3.56 -13.80 -3.79
N ARG A 61 -2.90 -14.96 -3.63
CA ARG A 61 -1.80 -15.39 -4.51
C ARG A 61 -2.26 -16.09 -5.77
N VAL A 62 -3.56 -16.38 -5.91
CA VAL A 62 -4.09 -17.21 -7.00
C VAL A 62 -5.24 -16.55 -7.76
N SER A 63 -5.96 -15.60 -7.15
CA SER A 63 -7.03 -14.84 -7.81
C SER A 63 -6.66 -13.35 -7.96
N PRO A 64 -6.59 -12.83 -9.20
CA PRO A 64 -6.40 -11.40 -9.44
C PRO A 64 -7.51 -10.54 -8.82
N LEU A 65 -8.75 -11.05 -8.80
CA LEU A 65 -9.89 -10.35 -8.20
C LEU A 65 -9.71 -10.23 -6.68
N VAL A 66 -9.30 -11.30 -6.00
CA VAL A 66 -9.06 -11.28 -4.55
C VAL A 66 -7.93 -10.30 -4.20
N ALA A 67 -6.81 -10.35 -4.93
CA ALA A 67 -5.71 -9.40 -4.74
C ALA A 67 -6.16 -7.95 -4.93
N TYR A 68 -6.94 -7.67 -5.98
CA TYR A 68 -7.52 -6.36 -6.23
C TYR A 68 -8.44 -5.91 -5.08
N MET A 69 -9.38 -6.76 -4.66
CA MET A 69 -10.33 -6.45 -3.59
C MET A 69 -9.62 -6.17 -2.26
N LEU A 70 -8.59 -6.95 -1.92
CA LEU A 70 -7.74 -6.66 -0.77
C LEU A 70 -6.99 -5.34 -0.94
N ALA A 71 -6.46 -5.02 -2.13
CA ALA A 71 -5.78 -3.75 -2.38
C ALA A 71 -6.71 -2.54 -2.12
N THR A 72 -8.00 -2.64 -2.45
CA THR A 72 -8.99 -1.61 -2.10
C THR A 72 -9.24 -1.43 -0.60
N ARG A 73 -8.70 -2.30 0.26
CA ARG A 73 -8.74 -2.21 1.72
C ARG A 73 -7.47 -1.63 2.33
N LEU A 74 -6.49 -1.22 1.54
CA LEU A 74 -5.30 -0.50 2.02
C LEU A 74 -5.64 0.87 2.63
N VAL A 75 -6.85 1.39 2.38
CA VAL A 75 -7.38 2.65 2.91
C VAL A 75 -8.57 2.45 3.86
N ASP A 76 -8.73 1.24 4.42
CA ASP A 76 -9.78 0.98 5.42
C ASP A 76 -9.55 1.85 6.67
N PRO A 77 -10.60 2.39 7.31
CA PRO A 77 -10.44 3.20 8.52
C PRO A 77 -9.77 2.44 9.68
N ASP A 78 -9.87 1.10 9.74
CA ASP A 78 -9.22 0.32 10.80
C ASP A 78 -7.76 -0.01 10.47
N ILE A 79 -6.85 0.52 11.28
CA ILE A 79 -5.40 0.33 11.12
C ILE A 79 -4.97 -1.15 11.23
N GLN A 80 -5.68 -1.96 12.02
CA GLN A 80 -5.35 -3.37 12.20
C GLN A 80 -5.68 -4.17 10.94
N LEU A 81 -6.82 -3.88 10.32
CA LEU A 81 -7.22 -4.43 9.02
C LEU A 81 -6.22 -4.01 7.95
N ARG A 82 -5.94 -2.71 7.81
CA ARG A 82 -4.94 -2.21 6.86
C ARG A 82 -3.58 -2.88 7.02
N SER A 83 -3.10 -3.01 8.26
CA SER A 83 -1.84 -3.70 8.57
C SER A 83 -1.81 -5.13 8.03
N ARG A 84 -2.91 -5.87 8.20
CA ARG A 84 -3.00 -7.26 7.76
C ARG A 84 -3.06 -7.36 6.25
N VAL A 85 -3.86 -6.51 5.61
CA VAL A 85 -3.94 -6.40 4.16
C VAL A 85 -2.59 -6.05 3.55
N ALA A 86 -1.87 -5.05 4.11
CA ALA A 86 -0.56 -4.66 3.63
C ALA A 86 0.47 -5.79 3.72
N ARG A 87 0.43 -6.60 4.79
CA ARG A 87 1.25 -7.81 4.88
C ARG A 87 0.90 -8.82 3.78
N ILE A 88 -0.38 -9.19 3.66
CA ILE A 88 -0.83 -10.17 2.64
C ILE A 88 -0.42 -9.73 1.24
N LEU A 89 -0.62 -8.47 0.88
CA LEU A 89 -0.26 -7.97 -0.45
C LEU A 89 1.26 -7.84 -0.62
N GLY A 90 2.00 -7.52 0.44
CA GLY A 90 3.46 -7.55 0.43
C GLY A 90 4.02 -8.96 0.27
N ASP A 91 3.33 -9.99 0.76
CA ASP A 91 3.63 -11.41 0.54
C ASP A 91 3.30 -11.83 -0.91
N VAL A 92 2.19 -11.31 -1.47
CA VAL A 92 1.82 -11.54 -2.89
C VAL A 92 2.92 -11.03 -3.84
N LEU A 93 3.57 -9.92 -3.52
CA LEU A 93 4.66 -9.33 -4.31
C LEU A 93 6.04 -9.97 -4.05
N SER A 94 6.12 -11.06 -3.26
CA SER A 94 7.36 -11.78 -3.00
C SER A 94 7.24 -13.28 -3.25
N PRO A 95 8.36 -13.97 -3.50
CA PRO A 95 8.40 -15.44 -3.40
C PRO A 95 7.95 -15.89 -2.01
N ASP A 96 7.27 -17.03 -1.93
CA ASP A 96 6.92 -17.65 -0.65
C ASP A 96 8.13 -18.38 -0.03
N GLU A 97 7.88 -19.06 1.09
CA GLU A 97 8.85 -19.89 1.80
C GLU A 97 9.45 -21.01 0.94
N HIS A 98 8.77 -21.40 -0.15
CA HIS A 98 9.23 -22.40 -1.11
C HIS A 98 9.85 -21.78 -2.37
N GLY A 99 9.99 -20.46 -2.42
CA GLY A 99 10.50 -19.71 -3.57
C GLY A 99 9.53 -19.61 -4.73
N GLN A 100 8.26 -20.02 -4.58
CA GLN A 100 7.27 -19.89 -5.64
C GLN A 100 6.78 -18.45 -5.72
N THR A 101 6.76 -17.91 -6.93
CA THR A 101 6.23 -16.58 -7.22
C THR A 101 4.73 -16.64 -7.48
N THR A 102 4.02 -15.58 -7.10
CA THR A 102 2.64 -15.36 -7.48
C THR A 102 2.51 -15.31 -9.02
N PRO A 103 1.45 -15.89 -9.63
CA PRO A 103 1.19 -15.79 -11.07
C PRO A 103 1.14 -14.36 -11.61
N ASP A 104 1.64 -14.16 -12.82
CA ASP A 104 1.83 -12.84 -13.43
C ASP A 104 0.53 -12.03 -13.56
N ASN A 105 -0.62 -12.68 -13.80
CA ASN A 105 -1.91 -12.01 -13.92
C ASN A 105 -2.37 -11.38 -12.59
N VAL A 106 -2.06 -12.01 -11.46
CA VAL A 106 -2.33 -11.48 -10.11
C VAL A 106 -1.42 -10.29 -9.84
N CYS A 107 -0.11 -10.45 -10.06
CA CYS A 107 0.88 -9.38 -9.88
C CYS A 107 0.57 -8.17 -10.76
N SER A 108 0.25 -8.39 -12.04
CA SER A 108 -0.12 -7.33 -12.98
C SER A 108 -1.37 -6.58 -12.53
N ARG A 109 -2.39 -7.29 -12.02
CA ARG A 109 -3.62 -6.67 -11.51
C ARG A 109 -3.35 -5.85 -10.25
N LEU A 110 -2.54 -6.36 -9.32
CA LEU A 110 -2.16 -5.67 -8.10
C LEU A 110 -1.34 -4.41 -8.43
N ASN A 111 -0.33 -4.53 -9.29
CA ASN A 111 0.49 -3.41 -9.75
C ASN A 111 -0.34 -2.33 -10.43
N ALA A 112 -1.33 -2.71 -11.26
CA ALA A 112 -2.25 -1.75 -11.89
C ALA A 112 -3.07 -0.93 -10.87
N TYR A 113 -3.42 -1.52 -9.72
CA TYR A 113 -4.06 -0.79 -8.63
C TYR A 113 -3.06 0.09 -7.88
N LEU A 114 -1.89 -0.46 -7.50
CA LEU A 114 -0.87 0.26 -6.74
C LEU A 114 -0.30 1.45 -7.50
N ALA A 115 -0.22 1.38 -8.82
CA ALA A 115 0.18 2.48 -9.68
C ALA A 115 -0.77 3.70 -9.63
N GLN A 116 -1.99 3.53 -9.11
CA GLN A 116 -2.97 4.60 -8.95
C GLN A 116 -3.00 5.18 -7.54
N MET A 117 -2.16 4.68 -6.61
CA MET A 117 -2.09 5.22 -5.26
C MET A 117 -1.70 6.70 -5.28
N ARG A 118 -2.40 7.48 -4.46
CA ARG A 118 -2.13 8.90 -4.24
C ARG A 118 -1.63 9.10 -2.81
N ILE A 119 -1.19 10.32 -2.51
CA ILE A 119 -0.69 10.72 -1.18
C ILE A 119 -1.52 10.18 0.00
N PRO A 120 -2.88 10.22 0.02
CA PRO A 120 -3.64 9.66 1.13
C PRO A 120 -3.35 8.18 1.39
N ALA A 121 -3.27 7.35 0.34
CA ALA A 121 -2.94 5.94 0.47
C ALA A 121 -1.49 5.73 0.93
N ILE A 122 -0.55 6.58 0.49
CA ILE A 122 0.85 6.54 0.95
C ILE A 122 0.95 6.91 2.43
N LEU A 123 0.19 7.92 2.89
CA LEU A 123 0.09 8.28 4.31
C LEU A 123 -0.49 7.13 5.13
N ASP A 124 -1.52 6.45 4.62
CA ASP A 124 -2.10 5.27 5.26
C ASP A 124 -1.06 4.15 5.42
N LEU A 125 -0.22 3.91 4.40
CA LEU A 125 0.87 2.94 4.47
C LEU A 125 1.96 3.33 5.48
N ILE A 126 2.32 4.62 5.55
CA ILE A 126 3.28 5.13 6.54
C ILE A 126 2.72 4.95 7.96
N GLU A 127 1.44 5.24 8.17
CA GLU A 127 0.77 5.10 9.45
C GLU A 127 0.84 3.65 9.97
N ILE A 128 0.70 2.65 9.08
CA ILE A 128 0.88 1.23 9.43
C ILE A 128 2.26 1.02 10.07
N VAL A 129 3.33 1.58 9.49
CA VAL A 129 4.70 1.35 9.95
C VAL A 129 5.04 2.15 11.21
N ILE A 130 4.41 3.31 11.41
CA ILE A 130 4.49 4.04 12.67
C ILE A 130 3.91 3.19 13.81
N ASN A 131 2.75 2.56 13.58
CA ASN A 131 2.09 1.72 14.58
C ASN A 131 2.73 0.32 14.73
N LYS A 132 3.26 -0.23 13.63
CA LYS A 132 3.86 -1.57 13.56
C LYS A 132 5.14 -1.56 12.72
N PRO A 133 6.29 -1.18 13.30
CA PRO A 133 7.55 -1.08 12.58
C PRO A 133 7.99 -2.37 11.86
N ALA A 134 7.60 -3.54 12.38
CA ALA A 134 7.89 -4.84 11.77
C ALA A 134 7.29 -5.01 10.35
N LEU A 135 6.32 -4.18 9.96
CA LEU A 135 5.70 -4.23 8.64
C LEU A 135 6.44 -3.40 7.58
N GLY A 136 7.59 -2.81 7.93
CA GLY A 136 8.38 -1.96 7.04
C GLY A 136 8.71 -2.57 5.68
N SER A 137 9.15 -3.84 5.65
CA SER A 137 9.51 -4.52 4.40
C SER A 137 8.31 -4.77 3.48
N TYR A 138 7.14 -5.11 4.04
CA TYR A 138 5.91 -5.29 3.27
C TYR A 138 5.46 -3.99 2.64
N VAL A 139 5.45 -2.90 3.42
CA VAL A 139 5.09 -1.57 2.92
C VAL A 139 6.10 -1.11 1.86
N ALA A 140 7.40 -1.37 2.05
CA ALA A 140 8.41 -1.05 1.06
C ALA A 140 8.13 -1.72 -0.31
N ARG A 141 7.72 -2.99 -0.32
CA ARG A 141 7.35 -3.70 -1.55
C ARG A 141 6.13 -3.07 -2.23
N LEU A 142 5.12 -2.68 -1.45
CA LEU A 142 3.93 -2.01 -1.99
C LEU A 142 4.28 -0.64 -2.59
N LEU A 143 5.15 0.13 -1.93
CA LEU A 143 5.65 1.40 -2.44
C LEU A 143 6.48 1.20 -3.71
N ASN A 144 7.35 0.18 -3.75
CA ASN A 144 8.15 -0.15 -4.93
C ASN A 144 7.29 -0.51 -6.16
N ALA A 145 6.10 -1.06 -5.93
CA ALA A 145 5.11 -1.33 -6.99
C ALA A 145 4.31 -0.10 -7.44
N CYS A 146 4.54 1.07 -6.82
CA CYS A 146 3.90 2.34 -7.17
C CYS A 146 4.92 3.28 -7.86
N PRO A 147 4.80 3.52 -9.17
CA PRO A 147 5.80 4.30 -9.92
C PRO A 147 5.99 5.74 -9.42
N TYR A 148 4.95 6.35 -8.84
CA TYR A 148 4.96 7.74 -8.37
C TYR A 148 5.18 7.86 -6.85
N ALA A 149 5.50 6.76 -6.17
CA ALA A 149 5.69 6.79 -4.72
C ALA A 149 6.88 7.67 -4.30
N GLY A 150 7.97 7.72 -5.08
CA GLY A 150 9.12 8.61 -4.83
C GLY A 150 8.71 10.08 -4.72
N ASP A 151 8.07 10.60 -5.76
CA ASP A 151 7.49 11.95 -5.80
C ASP A 151 6.52 12.23 -4.63
N HIS A 152 5.60 11.30 -4.34
CA HIS A 152 4.66 11.45 -3.23
C HIS A 152 5.34 11.49 -1.86
N LEU A 153 6.34 10.64 -1.64
CA LEU A 153 7.13 10.63 -0.40
C LEU A 153 7.96 11.91 -0.26
N ALA A 154 8.50 12.43 -1.37
CA ALA A 154 9.23 13.70 -1.39
C ALA A 154 8.31 14.88 -1.04
N GLU A 155 7.07 14.90 -1.56
CA GLU A 155 6.06 15.90 -1.19
C GLU A 155 5.69 15.81 0.29
N ILE A 156 5.47 14.59 0.80
CA ILE A 156 5.17 14.33 2.21
C ILE A 156 6.32 14.83 3.11
N LEU A 157 7.57 14.53 2.76
CA LEU A 157 8.75 14.98 3.49
C LEU A 157 8.85 16.52 3.53
N ALA A 158 8.45 17.20 2.45
CA ALA A 158 8.54 18.64 2.31
C ALA A 158 7.46 19.42 3.08
N ASP A 159 6.27 18.86 3.24
CA ASP A 159 5.13 19.53 3.88
C ASP A 159 5.28 19.60 5.41
N ARG A 160 5.37 20.83 5.94
CA ARG A 160 5.50 21.09 7.39
C ARG A 160 4.22 20.85 8.18
N LYS A 161 3.06 20.75 7.52
CA LYS A 161 1.80 20.42 8.17
C LYS A 161 1.74 18.95 8.57
N ILE A 162 2.53 18.11 7.91
CA ILE A 162 2.59 16.68 8.18
C ILE A 162 3.42 16.42 9.45
N PRO A 163 2.95 15.55 10.37
CA PRO A 163 3.68 15.23 11.60
C PRO A 163 5.10 14.73 11.34
N LEU A 164 6.03 15.14 12.21
CA LEU A 164 7.45 14.77 12.13
C LEU A 164 7.70 13.25 11.97
N PRO A 165 7.01 12.35 12.70
CA PRO A 165 7.23 10.91 12.54
C PRO A 165 6.85 10.38 11.15
N VAL A 166 5.85 10.99 10.49
CA VAL A 166 5.44 10.63 9.13
C VAL A 166 6.51 11.08 8.13
N ARG A 167 7.04 12.29 8.31
CA ARG A 167 8.13 12.83 7.47
C ARG A 167 9.43 12.03 7.62
N ASP A 168 9.79 11.63 8.84
CA ASP A 168 10.93 10.71 9.09
C ASP A 168 10.76 9.40 8.33
N ARG A 169 9.58 8.78 8.43
CA ARG A 169 9.29 7.54 7.72
C ARG A 169 9.30 7.71 6.20
N ALA A 170 8.82 8.83 5.68
CA ALA A 170 8.89 9.12 4.26
C ALA A 170 10.34 9.15 3.74
N ALA A 171 11.24 9.85 4.46
CA ALA A 171 12.67 9.86 4.13
C ALA A 171 13.28 8.45 4.16
N ARG A 172 12.97 7.64 5.18
CA ARG A 172 13.45 6.26 5.27
C ARG A 172 12.95 5.38 4.12
N PHE A 173 11.69 5.52 3.71
CA PHE A 173 11.15 4.75 2.58
C PHE A 173 11.77 5.18 1.25
N ILE A 174 12.06 6.47 1.06
CA ILE A 174 12.80 6.95 -0.11
C ILE A 174 14.14 6.20 -0.26
N GLY A 175 14.94 6.15 0.82
CA GLY A 175 16.22 5.45 0.81
C GLY A 175 16.10 3.93 0.71
N MET A 176 15.17 3.33 1.47
CA MET A 176 15.02 1.87 1.53
C MET A 176 14.51 1.26 0.22
N VAL A 177 13.62 1.97 -0.50
CA VAL A 177 13.07 1.48 -1.77
C VAL A 177 13.99 1.82 -2.95
N GLY A 178 14.76 2.91 -2.86
CA GLY A 178 15.66 3.31 -3.94
C GLY A 178 15.07 4.37 -4.88
N PHE A 179 14.24 5.29 -4.37
CA PHE A 179 13.61 6.35 -5.18
C PHE A 179 14.61 7.46 -5.53
N LEU A 180 15.32 7.29 -6.65
CA LEU A 180 16.36 8.23 -7.13
C LEU A 180 15.80 9.61 -7.54
N ASP A 181 14.57 9.64 -8.01
CA ASP A 181 13.79 10.85 -8.34
C ASP A 181 13.63 11.79 -7.14
N ALA A 182 13.63 11.24 -5.92
CA ALA A 182 13.49 12.01 -4.68
C ALA A 182 14.80 12.63 -4.15
N ILE A 183 15.97 12.33 -4.74
CA ILE A 183 17.28 12.88 -4.30
C ILE A 183 17.27 14.42 -4.21
N PRO A 184 16.81 15.18 -5.22
CA PRO A 184 16.82 16.64 -5.15
C PRO A 184 15.94 17.20 -4.03
N ALA A 185 14.90 16.47 -3.60
CA ALA A 185 14.07 16.87 -2.46
C ALA A 185 14.80 16.64 -1.13
N LEU A 186 15.49 15.50 -0.99
CA LEU A 186 16.31 15.18 0.18
C LEU A 186 17.45 16.17 0.37
N GLU A 187 18.22 16.49 -0.67
CA GLU A 187 19.36 17.42 -0.59
C GLU A 187 18.93 18.85 -0.23
N ARG A 188 17.82 19.33 -0.81
CA ARG A 188 17.21 20.62 -0.43
C ARG A 188 16.78 20.63 1.03
N MET A 189 16.18 19.54 1.51
CA MET A 189 15.77 19.40 2.90
C MET A 189 16.96 19.40 3.86
N GLN A 190 18.00 18.62 3.54
CA GLN A 190 19.25 18.57 4.31
C GLN A 190 19.88 19.96 4.44
N THR A 191 20.11 20.64 3.32
CA THR A 191 20.75 21.97 3.29
C THR A 191 19.98 22.98 4.15
N ARG A 192 18.64 22.97 4.05
CA ARG A 192 17.76 23.84 4.83
C ARG A 192 17.86 23.58 6.33
N LEU A 193 17.91 22.31 6.74
CA LEU A 193 17.98 21.92 8.14
C LEU A 193 19.36 22.18 8.75
N GLU A 194 20.45 21.93 8.00
CA GLU A 194 21.81 22.24 8.42
C GLU A 194 22.05 23.74 8.57
N THR A 195 21.56 24.55 7.62
CA THR A 195 21.65 26.02 7.71
C THR A 195 20.94 26.54 8.96
N ARG A 196 19.77 25.96 9.28
CA ARG A 196 19.01 26.32 10.48
C ARG A 196 19.72 25.91 11.77
N LEU A 197 20.30 24.71 11.82
CA LEU A 197 21.07 24.22 12.96
C LEU A 197 22.29 25.12 13.24
N SER A 198 23.06 25.45 12.20
CA SER A 198 24.22 26.35 12.30
C SER A 198 23.81 27.76 12.75
N GLY A 199 22.72 28.30 12.20
CA GLY A 199 22.19 29.61 12.60
C GLY A 199 21.69 29.65 14.05
N GLN A 200 21.15 28.55 14.57
CA GLN A 200 20.74 28.43 15.98
C GLN A 200 21.94 28.35 16.92
N GLN A 201 22.99 27.61 16.55
CA GLN A 201 24.23 27.55 17.33
C GLN A 201 24.93 28.92 17.46
N ALA A 202 24.76 29.79 16.45
CA ALA A 202 25.25 31.17 16.48
C ALA A 202 24.41 32.12 17.36
N MET A 203 23.20 31.72 17.79
CA MET A 203 22.27 32.54 18.59
C MET A 203 21.76 31.78 19.83
N PRO A 204 22.59 31.61 20.88
CA PRO A 204 22.31 30.74 22.03
C PRO A 204 21.13 31.19 22.93
N PHE A 205 20.57 32.39 22.71
CA PHE A 205 19.46 32.96 23.50
C PHE A 205 18.10 32.87 22.81
N ALA A 206 17.99 32.20 21.65
CA ALA A 206 16.70 31.98 20.99
C ALA A 206 15.85 30.93 21.74
N PRO A 207 14.51 31.08 21.80
CA PRO A 207 13.63 30.12 22.46
C PRO A 207 13.81 28.69 21.91
N PRO A 208 13.68 27.64 22.74
CA PRO A 208 13.81 26.26 22.28
C PRO A 208 12.75 25.96 21.21
N PRO A 209 13.12 25.32 20.09
CA PRO A 209 12.18 25.10 19.02
C PRO A 209 11.10 24.06 19.40
N VAL A 210 9.91 24.27 18.83
CA VAL A 210 8.87 23.26 18.48
C VAL A 210 9.55 21.96 17.96
N PRO A 211 8.97 20.74 18.11
CA PRO A 211 9.65 19.47 17.82
C PRO A 211 10.64 19.57 16.68
N ASN A 212 11.90 19.36 17.04
CA ASN A 212 13.03 19.91 16.33
C ASN A 212 13.07 19.27 14.94
N GLU A 213 12.75 20.04 13.89
CA GLU A 213 12.80 19.52 12.51
C GLU A 213 14.20 18.95 12.15
N THR A 214 15.22 19.32 12.92
CA THR A 214 16.57 18.75 12.88
C THR A 214 16.59 17.25 13.14
N ASP A 215 15.59 16.69 13.82
CA ASP A 215 15.47 15.25 14.07
C ASP A 215 15.21 14.46 12.77
N LEU A 216 14.86 15.13 11.66
CA LEU A 216 14.80 14.52 10.32
C LEU A 216 16.18 14.31 9.70
N LEU A 217 17.21 15.05 10.11
CA LEU A 217 18.53 15.02 9.49
C LEU A 217 19.12 13.60 9.43
N PRO A 218 19.11 12.79 10.52
CA PRO A 218 19.66 11.43 10.47
C PRO A 218 18.95 10.55 9.43
N ALA A 219 17.62 10.64 9.32
CA ALA A 219 16.86 9.85 8.34
C ALA A 219 17.15 10.28 6.90
N ILE A 220 17.31 11.58 6.65
CA ILE A 220 17.65 12.12 5.34
C ILE A 220 19.08 11.70 4.92
N GLN A 221 20.04 11.77 5.84
CA GLN A 221 21.42 11.35 5.59
C GLN A 221 21.50 9.87 5.24
N VAL A 222 20.87 9.01 6.06
CA VAL A 222 20.80 7.56 5.77
C VAL A 222 20.15 7.31 4.41
N ALA A 223 19.08 8.03 4.07
CA ALA A 223 18.42 7.86 2.78
C ALA A 223 19.33 8.24 1.61
N LEU A 224 20.04 9.37 1.70
CA LEU A 224 20.99 9.81 0.68
C LEU A 224 22.17 8.83 0.53
N ASP A 225 22.70 8.32 1.64
CA ASP A 225 23.81 7.36 1.62
C ASP A 225 23.40 6.05 0.92
N LEU A 226 22.19 5.55 1.20
CA LEU A 226 21.66 4.37 0.52
C LEU A 226 21.50 4.61 -0.99
N LEU A 227 20.95 5.75 -1.39
CA LEU A 227 20.71 6.06 -2.80
C LEU A 227 22.00 6.29 -3.59
N ARG A 228 23.06 6.78 -2.95
CA ARG A 228 24.37 6.96 -3.58
C ARG A 228 25.16 5.65 -3.71
N ALA A 229 24.83 4.64 -2.90
CA ALA A 229 25.43 3.32 -2.95
C ALA A 229 24.71 2.35 -3.91
N SER A 230 23.57 2.76 -4.47
CA SER A 230 22.71 2.00 -5.38
C SER A 230 23.14 2.20 -6.84
#